data_AF-A0A7Y2GAL9-F1
#
_entry.id   AF-A0A7Y2GAL9-F1
#
_cell.length_a   1.000
_cell.length_b   1.000
_cell.length_c   1.000
_cell.angle_alpha   90.00
_cell.angle_beta   90.00
_cell.angle_gamma   90.00
#
_symmetry.space_group_name_H-M   'P 1'
#
loop_
_entity.id
_entity.type
_entity.pdbx_description
1 polymer ?
#
loop_
_entity_poly.entity_id
_entity_poly.type
_entity_poly.pdbx_seq_one_letter_code
_entity_poly.pdbx_strand_id
1 'polypeptide(L)'
;MNRRILSSLVAALVVVASLAPTADAQSRFRADKTVYLKARVGMGFYQGTRDGNPDSSINDYVDAAELFFGGELGLQLNKAFGLGLMFNTGTYPQLANANQPPSTLSEGSVDGDSGDRRTSLHLAGTLRALDGKRISPYLIAGVGATFGKVNGPIGTKIGFGPVGGAGIDIALSDQFGLFVEVGASFVFDGEGVDGLSDENLNSGKHTGNYDVLDYGVAGLRVNFSKPFRPVMVVTASGPSELLTNADGTFEATINPEATQPVTYTWDFGDGTTANGLVATHSYATEGTYTATFTARNKRSSDSRTMTVNVERPISAPSIITTTFDPTAPDTQSDVKFMANVRGDDREVTGYAWDFGDGSKSTEANPTHRFATPGTYTVTLRASNSAGSDTRTVTVTVNPYEAAICRELTDLNAAFFARNASALTDEARAALQDNVDILNECPNICVRIEGHAAPGERNAQSLSDARANAVQKFYTDNGVAVSRLSAMGMGRVPGVSRKEGTSQYRRADSIPGACM
;
A
#
# COMPACT_ATOMS: atom_id res chain seq x y z
N MET A 1 34.54 -39.35 54.16
CA MET A 1 33.68 -39.54 52.96
C MET A 1 34.48 -40.30 51.90
N ASN A 2 34.04 -41.51 51.54
CA ASN A 2 34.89 -42.51 50.85
C ASN A 2 34.98 -42.21 49.33
N ARG A 3 36.20 -42.11 48.78
CA ARG A 3 36.48 -41.74 47.36
C ARG A 3 35.69 -42.55 46.32
N ARG A 4 35.27 -43.77 46.66
CA ARG A 4 34.50 -44.67 45.79
C ARG A 4 33.06 -44.22 45.54
N ILE A 5 32.42 -43.55 46.49
CA ILE A 5 31.04 -43.06 46.36
C ILE A 5 30.99 -41.84 45.43
N LEU A 6 32.01 -40.96 45.52
CA LEU A 6 32.14 -39.79 44.65
C LEU A 6 32.37 -40.21 43.19
N SER A 7 33.18 -41.25 42.94
CA SER A 7 33.43 -41.77 41.59
C SER A 7 32.20 -42.43 40.96
N SER A 8 31.34 -43.09 41.75
CA SER A 8 30.10 -43.69 41.25
C SER A 8 29.04 -42.62 40.92
N LEU A 9 28.96 -41.54 41.70
CA LEU A 9 28.08 -40.41 41.41
C LEU A 9 28.50 -39.65 40.13
N VAL A 10 29.81 -39.46 39.94
CA VAL A 10 30.36 -38.82 38.74
C VAL A 10 30.18 -39.71 37.50
N ALA A 11 30.34 -41.03 37.63
CA ALA A 11 30.11 -41.97 36.52
C ALA A 11 28.63 -42.02 36.08
N ALA A 12 27.67 -41.97 37.01
CA ALA A 12 26.25 -41.88 36.69
C ALA A 12 25.88 -40.56 35.99
N LEU A 13 26.52 -39.44 36.37
CA LEU A 13 26.34 -38.14 35.71
C LEU A 13 26.84 -38.13 34.25
N VAL A 14 27.94 -38.84 33.96
CA VAL A 14 28.56 -38.88 32.63
C VAL A 14 27.74 -39.70 31.62
N VAL A 15 27.05 -40.76 32.08
CA VAL A 15 26.21 -41.61 31.21
C VAL A 15 24.90 -40.93 30.80
N VAL A 16 24.33 -40.05 31.65
CA VAL A 16 23.12 -39.28 31.30
C VAL A 16 23.43 -38.14 30.32
N ALA A 17 24.66 -37.62 30.34
CA ALA A 17 25.09 -36.56 29.42
C ALA A 17 25.35 -37.05 27.98
N SER A 18 25.67 -38.34 27.79
CA SER A 18 26.03 -38.93 26.49
C SER A 18 24.85 -39.40 25.63
N LEU A 19 23.61 -39.33 26.14
CA LEU A 19 22.38 -39.67 25.40
C LEU A 19 21.77 -38.48 24.63
N ALA A 20 22.51 -37.39 24.42
CA ALA A 20 22.05 -36.29 23.59
C ALA A 20 22.01 -36.74 22.10
N PRO A 21 20.84 -36.75 21.44
CA PRO A 21 20.76 -37.11 20.03
C PRO A 21 21.55 -36.13 19.16
N THR A 22 22.17 -36.70 18.13
CA THR A 22 23.03 -36.04 17.15
C THR A 22 22.32 -34.90 16.41
N ALA A 23 23.10 -33.90 16.04
CA ALA A 23 22.70 -32.73 15.30
C ALA A 23 22.21 -33.10 13.90
N ASP A 24 20.89 -33.04 13.67
CA ASP A 24 20.32 -32.54 12.40
C ASP A 24 18.77 -32.36 12.40
N ALA A 25 18.09 -32.53 13.53
CA ALA A 25 16.68 -32.11 13.71
C ALA A 25 16.52 -30.88 14.63
N GLN A 26 17.60 -30.16 14.92
CA GLN A 26 17.69 -29.10 15.92
C GLN A 26 17.17 -27.72 15.45
N SER A 27 15.89 -27.59 15.12
CA SER A 27 15.30 -26.25 15.03
C SER A 27 13.98 -26.00 15.74
N ARG A 28 13.33 -27.00 16.36
CA ARG A 28 11.96 -26.78 16.92
C ARG A 28 11.71 -27.07 18.39
N PHE A 29 12.72 -27.42 19.17
CA PHE A 29 12.62 -27.41 20.63
C PHE A 29 13.94 -26.93 21.23
N ARG A 30 14.02 -25.64 21.60
CA ARG A 30 15.16 -25.14 22.37
C ARG A 30 14.98 -25.59 23.81
N ALA A 31 15.64 -26.70 24.13
CA ALA A 31 15.74 -27.21 25.47
C ALA A 31 16.81 -26.43 26.24
N ASP A 32 16.45 -25.54 27.17
CA ASP A 32 17.42 -25.01 28.14
C ASP A 32 17.60 -26.03 29.28
N LYS A 33 18.80 -26.59 29.37
CA LYS A 33 19.16 -27.58 30.40
C LYS A 33 19.63 -26.84 31.64
N THR A 34 19.16 -27.26 32.80
CA THR A 34 19.66 -26.80 34.08
C THR A 34 20.02 -27.96 35.00
N VAL A 35 21.21 -27.90 35.61
CA VAL A 35 21.62 -28.76 36.72
C VAL A 35 21.39 -28.00 38.03
N TYR A 36 20.84 -28.68 39.03
CA TYR A 36 20.59 -28.09 40.36
C TYR A 36 20.92 -29.07 41.49
N LEU A 37 21.18 -28.49 42.66
CA LEU A 37 21.34 -29.19 43.93
C LEU A 37 20.28 -28.66 44.90
N LYS A 38 19.57 -29.56 45.56
CA LYS A 38 18.53 -29.24 46.53
C LYS A 38 18.79 -29.98 47.83
N ALA A 39 18.76 -29.23 48.93
CA ALA A 39 18.64 -29.81 50.25
C ALA A 39 17.16 -29.75 50.66
N ARG A 40 16.65 -30.84 51.20
CA ARG A 40 15.29 -30.98 51.70
C ARG A 40 15.37 -31.38 53.15
N VAL A 41 14.60 -30.70 53.99
CA VAL A 41 14.50 -31.00 55.41
C VAL A 41 13.02 -31.12 55.71
N GLY A 42 12.60 -32.24 56.27
CA GLY A 42 11.20 -32.50 56.59
C GLY A 42 11.02 -33.13 57.95
N MET A 43 9.83 -32.90 58.51
CA MET A 43 9.38 -33.57 59.73
C MET A 43 8.26 -34.54 59.37
N GLY A 44 8.41 -35.79 59.79
CA GLY A 44 7.40 -36.84 59.66
C GLY A 44 6.64 -37.03 60.96
N PHE A 45 5.36 -37.41 60.83
CA PHE A 45 4.55 -37.88 61.95
C PHE A 45 4.09 -39.31 61.64
N TYR A 46 4.41 -40.23 62.55
CA TYR A 46 3.89 -41.59 62.49
C TYR A 46 2.47 -41.66 63.06
N GLN A 47 1.55 -42.26 62.30
CA GLN A 47 0.19 -42.55 62.73
C GLN A 47 -0.15 -43.99 62.36
N GLY A 48 0.20 -44.94 63.24
CA GLY A 48 -0.13 -46.35 63.07
C GLY A 48 -0.67 -46.95 64.37
N THR A 49 -1.69 -47.80 64.27
CA THR A 49 -2.26 -48.59 65.36
C THR A 49 -1.70 -50.02 65.31
N ARG A 50 -1.08 -50.48 66.40
CA ARG A 50 -0.65 -51.87 66.54
C ARG A 50 -1.80 -52.70 67.09
N ASP A 51 -2.66 -53.23 66.21
CA ASP A 51 -3.60 -54.27 66.62
C ASP A 51 -2.85 -55.62 66.62
N GLY A 52 -2.56 -56.13 67.81
CA GLY A 52 -1.80 -57.36 68.05
C GLY A 52 -2.57 -58.64 67.70
N ASN A 53 -3.17 -58.72 66.51
CA ASN A 53 -3.86 -59.92 66.04
C ASN A 53 -3.03 -60.62 64.94
N PRO A 54 -2.50 -61.85 65.17
CA PRO A 54 -1.62 -62.53 64.22
C PRO A 54 -2.34 -63.16 63.00
N ASP A 55 -3.62 -62.86 62.77
CA ASP A 55 -4.48 -63.57 61.82
C ASP A 55 -5.18 -62.66 60.79
N SER A 56 -4.58 -61.52 60.45
CA SER A 56 -5.11 -60.62 59.42
C SER A 56 -4.39 -60.76 58.07
N SER A 57 -5.22 -60.88 57.04
CA SER A 57 -4.86 -61.03 55.63
C SER A 57 -3.95 -59.91 55.11
N ILE A 58 -3.33 -60.15 53.95
CA ILE A 58 -2.41 -59.27 53.19
C ILE A 58 -2.85 -57.80 52.99
N ASN A 59 -4.07 -57.43 53.40
CA ASN A 59 -4.57 -56.07 53.44
C ASN A 59 -4.01 -55.23 54.61
N ASP A 60 -3.45 -55.83 55.66
CA ASP A 60 -2.80 -55.11 56.76
C ASP A 60 -1.34 -54.69 56.43
N TYR A 61 -0.81 -55.08 55.27
CA TYR A 61 0.53 -54.66 54.81
C TYR A 61 0.59 -53.18 54.37
N VAL A 62 -0.53 -52.45 54.42
CA VAL A 62 -0.67 -51.06 53.97
C VAL A 62 -0.90 -50.07 55.13
N ASP A 63 -0.97 -50.54 56.38
CA ASP A 63 -1.45 -49.76 57.54
C ASP A 63 -0.41 -48.85 58.24
N ALA A 64 0.44 -48.19 57.46
CA ALA A 64 1.20 -47.03 57.96
C ALA A 64 1.49 -46.06 56.83
N ALA A 65 0.56 -45.15 56.55
CA ALA A 65 0.83 -44.00 55.69
C ALA A 65 1.40 -42.86 56.54
N GLU A 66 2.71 -42.65 56.52
CA GLU A 66 3.29 -41.46 57.13
C GLU A 66 3.02 -40.24 56.27
N LEU A 67 2.42 -39.21 56.87
CA LEU A 67 2.26 -37.89 56.28
C LEU A 67 3.45 -37.03 56.69
N PHE A 68 4.32 -36.72 55.73
CA PHE A 68 5.45 -35.84 55.92
C PHE A 68 5.12 -34.42 55.48
N PHE A 69 5.46 -33.46 56.33
CA PHE A 69 5.43 -32.04 56.01
C PHE A 69 6.87 -31.52 56.01
N GLY A 70 7.35 -31.05 54.86
CA GLY A 70 8.74 -30.65 54.71
C GLY A 70 8.94 -29.36 53.92
N GLY A 71 10.04 -28.68 54.22
CA GLY A 71 10.51 -27.52 53.48
C GLY A 71 11.66 -27.92 52.55
N GLU A 72 11.71 -27.29 51.39
CA GLU A 72 12.79 -27.47 50.42
C GLU A 72 13.55 -26.15 50.22
N LEU A 73 14.88 -26.21 50.37
CA LEU A 73 15.79 -25.12 50.02
C LEU A 73 16.65 -25.56 48.84
N GLY A 74 16.37 -24.98 47.67
CA GLY A 74 17.05 -25.31 46.42
C GLY A 74 17.95 -24.20 45.91
N LEU A 75 19.19 -24.53 45.57
CA LEU A 75 20.12 -23.64 44.88
C LEU A 75 20.28 -24.10 43.43
N GLN A 76 19.78 -23.29 42.50
CA GLN A 76 19.96 -23.51 41.06
C GLN A 76 21.27 -22.85 40.63
N LEU A 77 22.16 -23.60 39.97
CA LEU A 77 23.48 -23.07 39.56
C LEU A 77 23.38 -21.97 38.49
N ASN A 78 22.19 -21.71 37.94
CA ASN A 78 21.86 -20.51 37.16
C ASN A 78 20.93 -19.56 37.95
N LYS A 79 21.53 -18.62 38.70
CA LYS A 79 20.96 -17.39 39.28
C LYS A 79 19.64 -17.44 40.08
N ALA A 80 19.04 -18.60 40.33
CA ALA A 80 17.73 -18.69 40.95
C ALA A 80 17.79 -19.45 42.29
N PHE A 81 17.37 -18.78 43.36
CA PHE A 81 17.10 -19.39 44.66
C PHE A 81 15.61 -19.69 44.77
N GLY A 82 15.24 -20.91 45.13
CA GLY A 82 13.84 -21.32 45.28
C GLY A 82 13.55 -21.90 46.65
N LEU A 83 12.50 -21.38 47.30
CA LEU A 83 11.88 -21.97 48.49
C LEU A 83 10.63 -22.75 48.06
N GLY A 84 10.47 -23.97 48.54
CA GLY A 84 9.30 -24.81 48.27
C GLY A 84 8.75 -25.46 49.53
N LEU A 85 7.44 -25.65 49.59
CA LEU A 85 6.79 -26.53 50.57
C LEU A 85 6.52 -27.86 49.89
N MET A 86 6.73 -28.97 50.59
CA MET A 86 6.53 -30.32 50.08
C MET A 86 5.67 -31.13 51.05
N PHE A 87 4.76 -31.90 50.48
CA PHE A 87 4.02 -32.96 51.17
C PHE A 87 4.51 -34.29 50.63
N ASN A 88 4.57 -35.33 51.47
CA ASN A 88 4.98 -36.65 51.02
C ASN A 88 4.23 -37.73 51.83
N THR A 89 3.89 -38.84 51.17
CA THR A 89 3.17 -39.97 51.77
C THR A 89 3.84 -41.27 51.35
N GLY A 90 4.18 -42.16 52.29
CA GLY A 90 4.78 -43.46 52.00
C GLY A 90 4.31 -44.56 52.96
N THR A 91 4.43 -45.83 52.53
CA THR A 91 4.03 -47.02 53.29
C THR A 91 5.24 -47.75 53.89
N TYR A 92 5.13 -48.29 55.11
CA TYR A 92 6.13 -49.18 55.72
C TYR A 92 5.80 -50.66 55.45
N PRO A 93 6.71 -51.46 54.88
CA PRO A 93 6.58 -52.92 55.00
C PRO A 93 6.98 -53.34 56.42
N GLN A 94 6.05 -53.98 57.15
CA GLN A 94 6.29 -54.63 58.44
C GLN A 94 7.28 -55.81 58.30
N LEU A 95 8.15 -55.96 59.30
CA LEU A 95 9.13 -57.05 59.41
C LEU A 95 8.41 -58.39 59.57
N ALA A 96 8.63 -59.32 58.63
CA ALA A 96 8.23 -60.71 58.78
C ALA A 96 9.16 -61.42 59.78
N ASN A 97 8.98 -61.19 61.08
CA ASN A 97 9.53 -62.01 62.17
C ASN A 97 8.73 -61.79 63.47
N ALA A 98 7.42 -62.04 63.42
CA ALA A 98 6.54 -62.05 64.60
C ALA A 98 6.09 -63.46 65.03
N ASN A 99 6.82 -64.50 64.60
CA ASN A 99 6.46 -65.91 64.89
C ASN A 99 7.28 -66.53 66.04
N GLN A 100 7.93 -65.74 66.91
CA GLN A 100 8.55 -66.28 68.13
C GLN A 100 7.75 -65.90 69.37
N PRO A 101 7.28 -66.87 70.18
CA PRO A 101 6.55 -66.59 71.42
C PRO A 101 7.45 -65.86 72.45
N PRO A 102 6.87 -65.13 73.43
CA PRO A 102 7.58 -64.16 74.29
C PRO A 102 8.59 -64.78 75.27
N SER A 103 8.79 -66.09 75.28
CA SER A 103 9.50 -66.81 76.33
C SER A 103 10.94 -67.21 76.00
N THR A 104 11.53 -66.71 74.90
CA THR A 104 12.93 -67.01 74.53
C THR A 104 13.82 -65.78 74.35
N LEU A 105 13.37 -64.59 74.76
CA LEU A 105 14.23 -63.41 74.80
C LEU A 105 14.97 -63.36 76.14
N SER A 106 16.17 -63.93 76.17
CA SER A 106 17.12 -63.67 77.26
C SER A 106 17.57 -62.21 77.20
N GLU A 107 17.53 -61.52 78.34
CA GLU A 107 18.16 -60.20 78.53
C GLU A 107 19.61 -60.25 78.04
N GLY A 108 19.88 -59.49 76.98
CA GLY A 108 21.20 -59.38 76.37
C GLY A 108 21.22 -59.90 74.93
N SER A 109 21.40 -58.97 73.99
CA SER A 109 21.49 -59.18 72.53
C SER A 109 20.17 -59.17 71.76
N VAL A 110 19.45 -58.04 71.80
CA VAL A 110 18.68 -57.60 70.63
C VAL A 110 19.66 -57.01 69.59
N ASP A 111 20.58 -57.83 69.10
CA ASP A 111 21.24 -57.61 67.82
C ASP A 111 20.47 -58.44 66.78
N GLY A 112 19.19 -58.12 66.66
CA GLY A 112 18.45 -58.40 65.45
C GLY A 112 18.99 -57.47 64.39
N ASP A 113 19.93 -57.96 63.58
CA ASP A 113 20.33 -57.34 62.32
C ASP A 113 19.12 -57.40 61.37
N SER A 114 18.11 -56.59 61.66
CA SER A 114 17.02 -56.33 60.74
C SER A 114 17.61 -55.47 59.64
N GLY A 115 17.96 -56.14 58.53
CA GLY A 115 18.28 -55.49 57.27
C GLY A 115 17.07 -54.68 56.81
N ASP A 116 16.89 -53.51 57.40
CA ASP A 116 15.70 -52.65 57.30
C ASP A 116 15.64 -52.01 55.92
N ARG A 117 15.17 -52.77 54.92
CA ARG A 117 14.85 -52.23 53.60
C ARG A 117 13.56 -51.41 53.68
N ARG A 118 13.69 -50.09 53.74
CA ARG A 118 12.54 -49.16 53.64
C ARG A 118 12.22 -48.86 52.18
N THR A 119 11.03 -49.21 51.72
CA THR A 119 10.52 -48.82 50.39
C THR A 119 9.40 -47.81 50.54
N SER A 120 9.69 -46.55 50.24
CA SER A 120 8.73 -45.45 50.23
C SER A 120 8.28 -45.14 48.81
N LEU A 121 6.97 -45.05 48.59
CA LEU A 121 6.41 -44.25 47.50
C LEU A 121 6.46 -42.79 47.93
N HIS A 122 6.67 -41.87 46.99
CA HIS A 122 6.63 -40.45 47.27
C HIS A 122 5.57 -39.77 46.40
N LEU A 123 4.97 -38.70 46.92
CA LEU A 123 4.08 -37.82 46.16
C LEU A 123 4.34 -36.37 46.55
N ALA A 124 5.34 -35.76 45.91
CA ALA A 124 5.81 -34.42 46.24
C ALA A 124 5.21 -33.35 45.33
N GLY A 125 4.46 -32.38 45.88
CA GLY A 125 4.07 -31.15 45.17
C GLY A 125 4.71 -29.91 45.80
N THR A 126 5.24 -28.99 44.99
CA THR A 126 5.85 -27.75 45.50
C THR A 126 5.28 -26.48 44.89
N LEU A 127 5.21 -25.42 45.68
CA LEU A 127 5.01 -24.06 45.21
C LEU A 127 6.36 -23.33 45.33
N ARG A 128 6.99 -22.99 44.21
CA ARG A 128 8.26 -22.24 44.19
C ARG A 128 8.06 -20.82 43.70
N ALA A 129 8.22 -19.85 44.59
CA ALA A 129 8.36 -18.45 44.17
C ALA A 129 9.76 -18.22 43.59
N LEU A 130 9.86 -18.12 42.26
CA LEU A 130 11.05 -17.65 41.55
C LEU A 130 10.70 -16.33 40.86
N ASP A 131 11.41 -15.26 41.21
CA ASP A 131 11.28 -13.90 40.64
C ASP A 131 9.84 -13.54 40.20
N GLY A 132 8.90 -13.74 41.14
CA GLY A 132 7.56 -13.18 41.09
C GLY A 132 6.52 -13.81 40.16
N LYS A 133 6.77 -14.90 39.40
CA LYS A 133 5.77 -15.39 38.41
C LYS A 133 5.65 -16.90 38.17
N ARG A 134 6.26 -17.77 38.98
CA ARG A 134 6.18 -19.22 38.76
C ARG A 134 5.47 -19.91 39.92
N ILE A 135 4.52 -20.77 39.59
CA ILE A 135 3.94 -21.78 40.48
C ILE A 135 4.12 -23.08 39.71
N SER A 136 4.82 -24.04 40.31
CA SER A 136 5.32 -25.22 39.61
C SER A 136 4.94 -26.48 40.38
N PRO A 137 3.67 -26.92 40.31
CA PRO A 137 3.29 -28.20 40.89
C PRO A 137 4.05 -29.27 40.12
N TYR A 138 4.69 -30.19 40.83
CA TYR A 138 5.25 -31.38 40.24
C TYR A 138 4.77 -32.60 41.02
N LEU A 139 5.03 -33.78 40.47
CA LEU A 139 4.83 -35.06 41.13
C LEU A 139 6.19 -35.76 41.13
N ILE A 140 6.58 -36.39 42.23
CA ILE A 140 7.74 -37.28 42.26
C ILE A 140 7.24 -38.59 42.82
N ALA A 141 7.18 -39.62 42.00
CA ALA A 141 7.06 -41.01 42.44
C ALA A 141 8.43 -41.67 42.36
N GLY A 142 8.82 -42.38 43.41
CA GLY A 142 10.10 -43.08 43.48
C GLY A 142 10.06 -44.22 44.48
N VAL A 143 11.11 -45.04 44.49
CA VAL A 143 11.32 -46.15 45.42
C VAL A 143 12.59 -45.87 46.19
N GLY A 144 12.52 -45.66 47.50
CA GLY A 144 13.67 -45.62 48.39
C GLY A 144 14.10 -47.02 48.85
N ALA A 145 15.35 -47.17 49.30
CA ALA A 145 15.84 -48.36 50.00
C ALA A 145 16.84 -47.93 51.06
N THR A 146 16.40 -47.71 52.30
CA THR A 146 17.28 -47.39 53.43
C THR A 146 18.04 -48.66 53.87
N PHE A 147 19.28 -48.54 54.34
CA PHE A 147 20.05 -49.66 54.93
C PHE A 147 20.67 -49.17 56.25
N GLY A 148 20.20 -49.66 57.40
CA GLY A 148 20.78 -49.32 58.71
C GLY A 148 21.89 -50.29 59.11
N LYS A 149 22.94 -49.80 59.80
CA LYS A 149 23.87 -50.64 60.57
C LYS A 149 24.19 -49.96 61.90
N VAL A 150 23.95 -50.65 63.01
CA VAL A 150 24.29 -50.17 64.37
C VAL A 150 25.80 -50.24 64.55
N ASN A 151 26.44 -49.16 64.98
CA ASN A 151 27.84 -49.21 65.45
C ASN A 151 28.11 -48.11 66.49
N GLY A 152 28.31 -48.50 67.74
CA GLY A 152 28.90 -47.68 68.81
C GLY A 152 27.92 -47.16 69.88
N PRO A 153 28.42 -46.65 71.02
CA PRO A 153 27.67 -46.41 72.26
C PRO A 153 26.68 -45.22 72.22
N ILE A 154 26.54 -44.56 71.06
CA ILE A 154 25.48 -43.60 70.76
C ILE A 154 24.84 -44.11 69.47
N GLY A 155 23.84 -44.98 69.63
CA GLY A 155 23.18 -45.68 68.54
C GLY A 155 22.59 -44.72 67.53
N THR A 156 23.20 -44.64 66.34
CA THR A 156 22.69 -43.83 65.22
C THR A 156 22.46 -44.75 64.04
N LYS A 157 21.19 -44.99 63.68
CA LYS A 157 20.81 -45.74 62.47
C LYS A 157 20.80 -44.81 61.26
N ILE A 158 21.95 -44.67 60.58
CA ILE A 158 22.00 -43.98 59.29
C ILE A 158 21.64 -44.97 58.19
N GLY A 159 20.65 -44.65 57.35
CA GLY A 159 20.43 -45.45 56.16
C GLY A 159 20.30 -44.65 54.88
N PHE A 160 20.74 -45.27 53.80
CA PHE A 160 21.05 -44.63 52.52
C PHE A 160 20.33 -45.36 51.40
N GLY A 161 19.54 -44.68 50.59
CA GLY A 161 18.85 -45.29 49.45
C GLY A 161 18.74 -44.34 48.26
N PRO A 162 18.84 -44.84 47.01
CA PRO A 162 18.55 -44.01 45.85
C PRO A 162 17.05 -43.72 45.81
N VAL A 163 16.67 -42.46 45.70
CA VAL A 163 15.30 -42.06 45.37
C VAL A 163 15.31 -41.53 43.95
N GLY A 164 14.64 -42.20 43.02
CA GLY A 164 14.49 -41.75 41.64
C GLY A 164 13.07 -41.27 41.38
N GLY A 165 12.88 -40.11 40.76
CA GLY A 165 11.55 -39.70 40.31
C GLY A 165 11.56 -38.69 39.18
N ALA A 166 10.40 -38.57 38.53
CA ALA A 166 10.17 -37.70 37.38
C ALA A 166 8.89 -36.89 37.59
N GLY A 167 8.91 -35.62 37.18
CA GLY A 167 7.78 -34.72 37.30
C GLY A 167 7.67 -33.73 36.13
N ILE A 168 6.50 -33.10 36.02
CA ILE A 168 6.19 -32.06 35.04
C ILE A 168 6.18 -30.72 35.78
N ASP A 169 6.87 -29.72 35.24
CA ASP A 169 6.79 -28.33 35.71
C ASP A 169 5.90 -27.54 34.75
N ILE A 170 4.71 -27.17 35.22
CA ILE A 170 3.78 -26.29 34.49
C ILE A 170 3.93 -24.89 35.06
N ALA A 171 4.79 -24.07 34.46
CA ALA A 171 4.84 -22.66 34.78
C ALA A 171 3.61 -21.95 34.18
N LEU A 172 3.13 -20.88 34.83
CA LEU A 172 2.15 -19.94 34.23
C LEU A 172 2.75 -19.10 33.07
N SER A 173 3.80 -19.61 32.40
CA SER A 173 4.54 -18.99 31.30
C SER A 173 4.46 -19.84 30.02
N ASP A 174 5.18 -19.44 28.98
CA ASP A 174 5.31 -20.15 27.70
C ASP A 174 6.30 -21.34 27.74
N GLN A 175 6.55 -21.89 28.93
CA GLN A 175 7.55 -22.93 29.15
C GLN A 175 6.95 -24.11 29.91
N PHE A 176 7.31 -25.33 29.51
CA PHE A 176 7.06 -26.55 30.29
C PHE A 176 8.38 -27.25 30.57
N GLY A 177 8.54 -27.87 31.73
CA GLY A 177 9.77 -28.56 32.12
C GLY A 177 9.55 -30.05 32.36
N LEU A 178 10.49 -30.87 31.91
CA LEU A 178 10.66 -32.25 32.37
C LEU A 178 11.92 -32.32 33.24
N PHE A 179 11.89 -33.06 34.33
CA PHE A 179 13.06 -33.26 35.17
C PHE A 179 13.16 -34.69 35.68
N VAL A 180 14.41 -35.10 35.97
CA VAL A 180 14.74 -36.34 36.66
C VAL A 180 15.56 -35.97 37.89
N GLU A 181 15.19 -36.54 39.04
CA GLU A 181 15.88 -36.34 40.31
C GLU A 181 16.41 -37.67 40.86
N VAL A 182 17.61 -37.60 41.43
CA VAL A 182 18.23 -38.68 42.20
C VAL A 182 18.63 -38.15 43.58
N GLY A 183 18.16 -38.80 44.64
CA GLY A 183 18.39 -38.36 46.01
C GLY A 183 18.94 -39.43 46.93
N ALA A 184 19.53 -38.98 48.04
CA ALA A 184 19.87 -39.79 49.20
C ALA A 184 19.21 -39.19 50.44
N SER A 185 18.56 -40.03 51.23
CA SER A 185 17.97 -39.68 52.53
C SER A 185 18.95 -40.00 53.67
N PHE A 186 18.86 -39.24 54.75
CA PHE A 186 19.45 -39.51 56.05
C PHE A 186 18.33 -39.41 57.08
N VAL A 187 18.25 -40.41 57.95
CA VAL A 187 17.33 -40.42 59.09
C VAL A 187 18.21 -40.37 60.32
N PHE A 188 17.93 -39.42 61.22
CA PHE A 188 18.58 -39.36 62.52
C PHE A 188 17.67 -40.03 63.55
N ASP A 189 18.28 -40.74 64.50
CA ASP A 189 17.55 -41.42 65.55
C ASP A 189 16.95 -40.40 66.52
N GLY A 190 15.64 -40.50 66.76
CA GLY A 190 14.93 -39.82 67.82
C GLY A 190 14.10 -40.85 68.56
N GLU A 191 14.74 -41.69 69.38
CA GLU A 191 14.12 -42.76 70.20
C GLU A 191 12.81 -43.31 69.61
N GLY A 192 12.89 -43.97 68.45
CA GLY A 192 11.66 -44.19 67.65
C GLY A 192 11.75 -45.28 66.59
N VAL A 193 12.55 -46.33 66.78
CA VAL A 193 12.52 -47.47 65.84
C VAL A 193 11.34 -48.43 66.09
N ASP A 194 10.54 -48.18 67.13
CA ASP A 194 9.35 -48.97 67.47
C ASP A 194 8.19 -48.13 68.06
N GLY A 195 8.33 -46.80 68.15
CA GLY A 195 7.34 -45.95 68.80
C GLY A 195 7.16 -46.22 70.30
N LEU A 196 8.16 -46.82 70.96
CA LEU A 196 8.15 -47.05 72.40
C LEU A 196 9.03 -45.99 73.08
N SER A 197 8.41 -44.94 73.61
CA SER A 197 8.97 -44.39 74.84
C SER A 197 8.73 -45.42 75.95
N ASP A 198 9.70 -45.65 76.83
CA ASP A 198 9.59 -46.61 77.95
C ASP A 198 8.32 -46.40 78.80
N GLU A 199 7.71 -45.20 78.76
CA GLU A 199 6.47 -44.88 79.46
C GLU A 199 5.17 -45.36 78.77
N ASN A 200 5.18 -45.73 77.49
CA ASN A 200 3.97 -46.05 76.72
C ASN A 200 3.75 -47.54 76.41
N LEU A 201 4.59 -48.44 76.91
CA LEU A 201 4.44 -49.89 76.75
C LEU A 201 3.10 -50.45 77.28
N ASN A 202 2.40 -49.74 78.15
CA ASN A 202 1.19 -50.24 78.84
C ASN A 202 -0.12 -49.47 78.58
N SER A 203 -0.14 -48.41 77.78
CA SER A 203 -1.34 -47.53 77.69
C SER A 203 -2.19 -47.70 76.43
N GLY A 204 -1.76 -48.51 75.44
CA GLY A 204 -2.53 -48.76 74.21
C GLY A 204 -2.83 -47.51 73.37
N LYS A 205 -2.14 -46.38 73.63
CA LYS A 205 -2.21 -45.17 72.83
C LYS A 205 -0.81 -44.77 72.37
N HIS A 206 -0.51 -45.04 71.12
CA HIS A 206 0.73 -44.62 70.47
C HIS A 206 0.55 -43.19 69.95
N THR A 207 1.01 -42.20 70.71
CA THR A 207 1.05 -40.81 70.22
C THR A 207 2.45 -40.24 70.36
N GLY A 208 3.15 -40.16 69.21
CA GLY A 208 4.00 -39.05 68.81
C GLY A 208 5.48 -39.16 69.09
N ASN A 209 6.26 -39.59 68.08
CA ASN A 209 7.67 -39.21 67.93
C ASN A 209 7.86 -38.56 66.54
N TYR A 210 8.70 -37.52 66.50
CA TYR A 210 8.97 -36.72 65.30
C TYR A 210 10.25 -37.22 64.64
N ASP A 211 10.16 -37.73 63.42
CA ASP A 211 11.34 -38.06 62.63
C ASP A 211 11.78 -36.85 61.82
N VAL A 212 13.01 -36.39 62.05
CA VAL A 212 13.67 -35.43 61.16
C VAL A 212 14.34 -36.21 60.04
N LEU A 213 13.81 -36.08 58.83
CA LEU A 213 14.43 -36.65 57.64
C LEU A 213 15.13 -35.55 56.83
N ASP A 214 16.42 -35.73 56.65
CA ASP A 214 17.24 -34.89 55.78
C ASP A 214 17.44 -35.59 54.45
N TYR A 215 17.17 -34.89 53.35
CA TYR A 215 17.28 -35.40 51.99
C TYR A 215 18.22 -34.52 51.17
N GLY A 216 19.28 -35.10 50.64
CA GLY A 216 20.11 -34.47 49.61
C GLY A 216 19.67 -34.96 48.23
N VAL A 217 19.22 -34.05 47.35
CA VAL A 217 18.77 -34.39 45.99
C VAL A 217 19.57 -33.62 44.95
N ALA A 218 20.09 -34.35 43.97
CA ALA A 218 20.67 -33.78 42.76
C ALA A 218 19.72 -34.06 41.59
N GLY A 219 19.53 -33.08 40.70
CA GLY A 219 18.61 -33.26 39.59
C GLY A 219 19.02 -32.54 38.33
N LEU A 220 18.55 -33.09 37.21
CA LEU A 220 18.63 -32.49 35.88
C LEU A 220 17.23 -32.05 35.47
N ARG A 221 17.10 -30.80 35.05
CA ARG A 221 15.87 -30.25 34.47
C ARG A 221 16.12 -29.85 33.03
N VAL A 222 15.17 -30.18 32.18
CA VAL A 222 15.11 -29.78 30.78
C VAL A 222 13.84 -28.97 30.60
N ASN A 223 13.98 -27.68 30.31
CA ASN A 223 12.83 -26.82 30.01
C ASN A 223 12.64 -26.72 28.50
N PHE A 224 11.40 -26.67 28.07
CA PHE A 224 10.99 -26.48 26.68
C PHE A 224 10.26 -25.16 26.58
N SER A 225 10.61 -24.34 25.58
CA SER A 225 9.90 -23.10 25.27
C SER A 225 8.96 -23.31 24.09
N LYS A 226 7.84 -22.57 24.02
CA LYS A 226 6.97 -22.56 22.84
C LYS A 226 7.78 -22.34 21.56
N PRO A 227 7.48 -23.06 20.47
CA PRO A 227 8.24 -22.94 19.23
C PRO A 227 8.06 -21.52 18.67
N PHE A 228 9.18 -20.84 18.46
CA PHE A 228 9.18 -19.55 17.78
C PHE A 228 8.73 -19.76 16.33
N ARG A 229 7.68 -19.03 15.93
CA ARG A 229 7.16 -19.03 14.57
C ARG A 229 7.51 -17.69 13.91
N PRO A 230 8.26 -17.72 12.79
CA PRO A 230 8.58 -16.50 12.07
C PRO A 230 7.30 -15.83 11.56
N VAL A 231 7.32 -14.52 11.48
CA VAL A 231 6.27 -13.75 10.81
C VAL A 231 6.47 -13.86 9.30
N MET A 232 5.38 -14.03 8.57
CA MET A 232 5.33 -14.06 7.11
C MET A 232 4.15 -13.19 6.65
N VAL A 233 4.39 -12.32 5.68
CA VAL A 233 3.35 -11.50 5.05
C VAL A 233 2.65 -12.35 3.98
N VAL A 234 1.38 -12.70 4.24
CA VAL A 234 0.58 -13.57 3.38
C VAL A 234 0.01 -12.79 2.20
N THR A 235 -0.51 -11.59 2.44
CA THR A 235 -0.98 -10.65 1.41
C THR A 235 -0.59 -9.22 1.78
N ALA A 236 -0.38 -8.40 0.76
CA ALA A 236 -0.36 -6.95 0.86
C ALA A 236 -1.01 -6.42 -0.42
N SER A 237 -2.03 -5.60 -0.28
CA SER A 237 -2.81 -5.06 -1.40
C SER A 237 -3.16 -3.60 -1.16
N GLY A 238 -3.33 -2.86 -2.25
CA GLY A 238 -3.72 -1.47 -2.28
C GLY A 238 -4.08 -1.08 -3.71
N PRO A 239 -4.48 0.18 -3.94
CA PRO A 239 -4.76 0.67 -5.28
C PRO A 239 -3.49 0.68 -6.14
N SER A 240 -3.61 0.24 -7.39
CA SER A 240 -2.52 0.33 -8.38
C SER A 240 -2.41 1.73 -9.00
N GLU A 241 -3.50 2.49 -8.99
CA GLU A 241 -3.60 3.84 -9.55
C GLU A 241 -4.37 4.74 -8.57
N LEU A 242 -3.90 5.98 -8.40
CA LEU A 242 -4.56 7.02 -7.59
C LEU A 242 -4.44 8.38 -8.28
N LEU A 243 -5.40 9.26 -8.00
CA LEU A 243 -5.22 10.68 -8.30
C LEU A 243 -4.46 11.37 -7.17
N THR A 244 -3.75 12.45 -7.47
CA THR A 244 -3.11 13.26 -6.41
C THR A 244 -4.13 13.70 -5.36
N ASN A 245 -3.77 13.55 -4.09
CA ASN A 245 -4.60 13.80 -2.90
C ASN A 245 -5.85 12.91 -2.77
N ALA A 246 -6.02 11.88 -3.59
CA ALA A 246 -7.06 10.87 -3.38
C ALA A 246 -6.61 9.83 -2.36
N ASP A 247 -7.50 9.43 -1.45
CA ASP A 247 -7.22 8.43 -0.42
C ASP A 247 -7.24 7.01 -1.01
N GLY A 248 -6.15 6.28 -0.81
CA GLY A 248 -6.03 4.85 -1.06
C GLY A 248 -6.05 4.04 0.23
N THR A 249 -6.76 2.92 0.24
CA THR A 249 -6.75 1.97 1.38
C THR A 249 -5.78 0.82 1.08
N PHE A 250 -4.89 0.58 2.04
CA PHE A 250 -3.85 -0.45 2.00
C PHE A 250 -4.13 -1.47 3.09
N GLU A 251 -4.10 -2.75 2.71
CA GLU A 251 -4.42 -3.86 3.61
C GLU A 251 -3.38 -4.95 3.48
N ALA A 252 -3.04 -5.58 4.61
CA ALA A 252 -2.13 -6.71 4.64
C ALA A 252 -2.60 -7.78 5.61
N THR A 253 -2.20 -9.02 5.33
CA THR A 253 -2.42 -10.16 6.22
C THR A 253 -1.10 -10.85 6.51
N ILE A 254 -0.98 -11.41 7.71
CA ILE A 254 0.17 -12.22 8.13
C ILE A 254 -0.29 -13.63 8.49
N ASN A 255 0.66 -14.54 8.63
CA ASN A 255 0.37 -15.89 9.10
C ASN A 255 -0.13 -15.86 10.56
N PRO A 256 -1.31 -16.45 10.86
CA PRO A 256 -1.99 -16.31 12.17
C PRO A 256 -1.20 -16.90 13.34
N GLU A 257 -0.31 -17.86 13.06
CA GLU A 257 0.52 -18.53 14.05
C GLU A 257 1.80 -17.77 14.45
N ALA A 258 2.08 -16.61 13.85
CA ALA A 258 3.28 -15.82 14.14
C ALA A 258 3.44 -15.55 15.65
N THR A 259 4.67 -15.68 16.16
CA THR A 259 4.93 -15.40 17.58
C THR A 259 4.74 -13.92 17.87
N GLN A 260 3.87 -13.61 18.83
CA GLN A 260 3.54 -12.26 19.29
C GLN A 260 4.57 -11.71 20.30
N PRO A 261 4.69 -10.37 20.45
CA PRO A 261 4.00 -9.34 19.68
C PRO A 261 4.59 -9.18 18.27
N VAL A 262 3.75 -8.78 17.32
CA VAL A 262 4.14 -8.39 15.96
C VAL A 262 3.88 -6.89 15.77
N THR A 263 4.83 -6.17 15.19
CA THR A 263 4.70 -4.77 14.76
C THR A 263 4.44 -4.70 13.26
N TYR A 264 3.54 -3.82 12.85
CA TYR A 264 3.12 -3.62 11.45
C TYR A 264 3.40 -2.19 11.02
N THR A 265 4.14 -2.02 9.93
CA THR A 265 4.51 -0.69 9.42
C THR A 265 4.34 -0.65 7.90
N TRP A 266 3.71 0.41 7.43
CA TRP A 266 3.65 0.81 6.03
C TRP A 266 4.65 1.93 5.79
N ASP A 267 5.42 1.82 4.72
CA ASP A 267 6.20 2.89 4.12
C ASP A 267 5.63 3.13 2.72
N PHE A 268 5.11 4.33 2.45
CA PHE A 268 4.41 4.60 1.20
C PHE A 268 5.36 5.01 0.05
N GLY A 269 6.66 5.10 0.31
CA GLY A 269 7.68 5.46 -0.68
C GLY A 269 7.80 6.97 -0.96
N ASP A 270 7.02 7.79 -0.28
CA ASP A 270 7.05 9.27 -0.33
C ASP A 270 7.63 9.90 0.95
N GLY A 271 8.20 9.07 1.83
CA GLY A 271 8.74 9.46 3.14
C GLY A 271 7.71 9.44 4.27
N THR A 272 6.45 9.14 3.99
CA THR A 272 5.41 8.96 5.02
C THR A 272 5.26 7.49 5.42
N THR A 273 4.74 7.27 6.63
CA THR A 273 4.53 5.92 7.18
C THR A 273 3.23 5.82 7.94
N ALA A 274 2.70 4.61 8.04
CA ALA A 274 1.54 4.28 8.88
C ALA A 274 1.74 2.97 9.63
N ASN A 275 0.91 2.71 10.63
CA ASN A 275 0.95 1.48 11.43
C ASN A 275 -0.38 0.73 11.36
N GLY A 276 -0.32 -0.58 11.54
CA GLY A 276 -1.49 -1.46 11.53
C GLY A 276 -1.59 -2.30 10.25
N LEU A 277 -2.54 -3.24 10.27
CA LEU A 277 -2.81 -4.13 9.13
C LEU A 277 -3.60 -3.43 8.01
N VAL A 278 -4.31 -2.35 8.35
CA VAL A 278 -5.06 -1.50 7.42
C VAL A 278 -4.61 -0.05 7.62
N ALA A 279 -4.32 0.65 6.54
CA ALA A 279 -3.93 2.06 6.54
C ALA A 279 -4.54 2.80 5.35
N THR A 280 -4.83 4.08 5.53
CA THR A 280 -5.25 4.98 4.44
C THR A 280 -4.15 5.99 4.16
N HIS A 281 -3.86 6.26 2.89
CA HIS A 281 -2.83 7.23 2.48
C HIS A 281 -3.18 7.93 1.18
N SER A 282 -2.74 9.17 1.03
CA SER A 282 -2.87 9.95 -0.21
C SER A 282 -1.54 10.61 -0.58
N TYR A 283 -1.26 10.69 -1.88
CA TYR A 283 -0.01 11.21 -2.42
C TYR A 283 -0.20 12.61 -2.97
N ALA A 284 0.60 13.57 -2.50
CA ALA A 284 0.45 14.99 -2.89
C ALA A 284 0.97 15.29 -4.30
N THR A 285 1.98 14.54 -4.76
CA THR A 285 2.63 14.73 -6.05
C THR A 285 2.42 13.52 -6.95
N GLU A 286 2.32 13.76 -8.25
CA GLU A 286 2.27 12.68 -9.23
C GLU A 286 3.62 11.94 -9.32
N GLY A 287 3.56 10.65 -9.65
CA GLY A 287 4.73 9.80 -9.71
C GLY A 287 4.41 8.35 -9.41
N THR A 288 5.41 7.50 -9.61
CA THR A 288 5.31 6.08 -9.28
C THR A 288 5.94 5.84 -7.91
N TYR A 289 5.14 5.36 -6.97
CA TYR A 289 5.54 5.07 -5.60
C TYR A 289 5.61 3.57 -5.36
N THR A 290 6.53 3.15 -4.48
CA THR A 290 6.63 1.76 -4.03
C THR A 290 6.23 1.69 -2.57
N ALA A 291 4.97 1.30 -2.31
CA ALA A 291 4.49 1.08 -0.96
C ALA A 291 4.98 -0.27 -0.44
N THR A 292 5.58 -0.27 0.74
CA THR A 292 6.18 -1.43 1.40
C THR A 292 5.49 -1.69 2.73
N PHE A 293 4.88 -2.85 2.87
CA PHE A 293 4.41 -3.35 4.17
C PHE A 293 5.49 -4.21 4.83
N THR A 294 5.78 -3.95 6.09
CA THR A 294 6.72 -4.74 6.90
C THR A 294 6.04 -5.23 8.18
N ALA A 295 6.10 -6.54 8.40
CA ALA A 295 5.72 -7.17 9.66
C ALA A 295 6.96 -7.69 10.38
N ARG A 296 7.12 -7.39 11.67
CA ARG A 296 8.28 -7.79 12.47
C ARG A 296 7.85 -8.33 13.82
N ASN A 297 8.45 -9.43 14.25
CA ASN A 297 8.37 -9.91 15.61
C ASN A 297 9.77 -9.94 16.25
N LYS A 298 9.89 -10.52 17.45
CA LYS A 298 11.15 -10.52 18.24
C LYS A 298 12.39 -11.03 17.48
N ARG A 299 12.25 -11.93 16.50
CA ARG A 299 13.42 -12.54 15.80
C ARG A 299 13.27 -12.66 14.28
N SER A 300 12.17 -12.20 13.69
CA SER A 300 11.94 -12.28 12.25
C SER A 300 11.25 -11.02 11.76
N SER A 301 11.49 -10.73 10.49
CA SER A 301 10.91 -9.60 9.76
C SER A 301 10.63 -10.11 8.36
N ASP A 302 9.46 -9.76 7.83
CA ASP A 302 9.10 -10.06 6.45
C ASP A 302 8.38 -8.85 5.85
N SER A 303 8.50 -8.67 4.53
CA SER A 303 7.95 -7.51 3.85
C SER A 303 7.41 -7.84 2.46
N ARG A 304 6.46 -7.01 2.01
CA ARG A 304 5.94 -7.03 0.64
C ARG A 304 5.80 -5.62 0.09
N THR A 305 6.08 -5.49 -1.19
CA THR A 305 5.98 -4.24 -1.92
C THR A 305 4.84 -4.26 -2.92
N MET A 306 4.30 -3.09 -3.22
CA MET A 306 3.38 -2.84 -4.31
C MET A 306 3.70 -1.50 -4.95
N THR A 307 3.38 -1.37 -6.24
CA THR A 307 3.58 -0.14 -6.99
C THR A 307 2.25 0.59 -7.10
N VAL A 308 2.28 1.90 -6.82
CA VAL A 308 1.13 2.81 -6.95
C VAL A 308 1.53 3.89 -7.94
N ASN A 309 0.79 3.97 -9.05
CA ASN A 309 0.95 5.06 -10.02
C ASN A 309 0.02 6.21 -9.63
N VAL A 310 0.58 7.36 -9.27
CA VAL A 310 -0.19 8.53 -8.88
C VAL A 310 -0.18 9.52 -10.03
N GLU A 311 -1.36 9.87 -10.51
CA GLU A 311 -1.54 10.80 -11.61
C GLU A 311 -2.24 12.07 -11.14
N ARG A 312 -1.88 13.21 -11.73
CA ARG A 312 -2.65 14.42 -11.52
C ARG A 312 -4.01 14.34 -12.23
N PRO A 313 -5.08 14.98 -11.71
CA PRO A 313 -6.37 15.05 -12.38
C PRO A 313 -6.24 15.75 -13.74
N ILE A 314 -6.86 15.17 -14.78
CA ILE A 314 -6.97 15.81 -16.09
C ILE A 314 -7.86 17.04 -15.96
N SER A 315 -7.38 18.19 -16.40
CA SER A 315 -8.16 19.43 -16.46
C SER A 315 -8.80 19.60 -17.84
N ALA A 316 -10.01 20.16 -17.90
CA ALA A 316 -10.63 20.55 -19.17
C ALA A 316 -9.74 21.56 -19.91
N PRO A 317 -9.73 21.54 -21.27
CA PRO A 317 -8.93 22.48 -22.04
C PRO A 317 -9.48 23.90 -21.87
N SER A 318 -8.60 24.89 -21.98
CA SER A 318 -8.95 26.31 -21.97
C SER A 318 -8.43 26.97 -23.24
N ILE A 319 -9.33 27.52 -24.04
CA ILE A 319 -8.99 28.27 -25.25
C ILE A 319 -8.51 29.65 -24.78
N ILE A 320 -7.22 29.94 -24.94
CA ILE A 320 -6.60 31.22 -24.51
C ILE A 320 -6.86 32.32 -25.51
N THR A 321 -6.68 32.03 -26.80
CA THR A 321 -6.98 32.94 -27.90
C THR A 321 -7.48 32.17 -29.13
N THR A 322 -8.30 32.84 -29.92
CA THR A 322 -8.74 32.39 -31.23
C THR A 322 -8.57 33.57 -32.18
N THR A 323 -7.73 33.41 -33.20
CA THR A 323 -7.40 34.48 -34.16
C THR A 323 -7.57 33.97 -35.58
N PHE A 324 -7.64 34.89 -36.54
CA PHE A 324 -7.69 34.56 -37.95
C PHE A 324 -6.91 35.59 -38.77
N ASP A 325 -6.44 35.17 -39.95
CA ASP A 325 -5.74 36.01 -40.91
C ASP A 325 -6.16 35.63 -42.34
N PRO A 326 -6.42 36.59 -43.23
CA PRO A 326 -6.38 38.04 -43.04
C PRO A 326 -7.52 38.57 -42.16
N THR A 327 -7.33 39.74 -41.52
CA THR A 327 -8.34 40.37 -40.64
C THR A 327 -9.49 41.03 -41.39
N ALA A 328 -9.32 41.30 -42.69
CA ALA A 328 -10.34 41.83 -43.58
C ALA A 328 -10.43 40.97 -44.86
N PRO A 329 -10.86 39.70 -44.75
CA PRO A 329 -10.93 38.80 -45.88
C PRO A 329 -12.01 39.22 -46.89
N ASP A 330 -11.85 38.77 -48.12
CA ASP A 330 -12.89 38.81 -49.15
C ASP A 330 -13.31 37.39 -49.57
N THR A 331 -14.27 37.30 -50.49
CA THR A 331 -14.78 36.02 -51.01
C THR A 331 -13.74 35.19 -51.79
N GLN A 332 -12.53 35.73 -52.03
CA GLN A 332 -11.41 35.00 -52.62
C GLN A 332 -10.29 34.65 -51.63
N SER A 333 -10.36 35.18 -50.41
CA SER A 333 -9.34 35.00 -49.38
C SER A 333 -9.43 33.62 -48.72
N ASP A 334 -8.30 32.94 -48.61
CA ASP A 334 -8.15 31.76 -47.76
C ASP A 334 -7.88 32.22 -46.32
N VAL A 335 -8.89 32.11 -45.45
CA VAL A 335 -8.82 32.56 -44.06
C VAL A 335 -8.24 31.46 -43.19
N LYS A 336 -7.07 31.72 -42.61
CA LYS A 336 -6.40 30.80 -41.69
C LYS A 336 -6.85 31.07 -40.27
N PHE A 337 -7.41 30.07 -39.61
CA PHE A 337 -7.81 30.15 -38.21
C PHE A 337 -6.73 29.54 -37.33
N MET A 338 -6.40 30.23 -36.25
CA MET A 338 -5.38 29.82 -35.30
C MET A 338 -5.96 29.77 -33.89
N ALA A 339 -5.74 28.66 -33.20
CA ALA A 339 -6.19 28.45 -31.84
C ALA A 339 -4.98 28.25 -30.91
N ASN A 340 -4.92 29.05 -29.84
CA ASN A 340 -4.02 28.78 -28.73
C ASN A 340 -4.84 28.16 -27.61
N VAL A 341 -4.73 26.84 -27.43
CA VAL A 341 -5.47 26.09 -26.42
C VAL A 341 -4.49 25.55 -25.39
N ARG A 342 -4.74 25.86 -24.13
CA ARG A 342 -4.00 25.32 -22.99
C ARG A 342 -4.80 24.18 -22.38
N GLY A 343 -4.25 22.97 -22.45
CA GLY A 343 -4.68 21.86 -21.60
C GLY A 343 -3.69 21.65 -20.46
N ASP A 344 -3.95 20.66 -19.61
CA ASP A 344 -2.82 20.00 -18.95
C ASP A 344 -1.91 19.38 -20.03
N ASP A 345 -0.68 19.05 -19.69
CA ASP A 345 0.28 18.38 -20.59
C ASP A 345 -0.22 17.06 -21.21
N ARG A 346 -1.39 16.55 -20.78
CA ARG A 346 -2.10 15.36 -21.26
C ARG A 346 -3.31 15.67 -22.18
N GLU A 347 -3.01 16.50 -23.18
CA GLU A 347 -3.64 16.68 -24.51
C GLU A 347 -5.12 17.11 -24.65
N VAL A 348 -5.31 18.10 -25.53
CA VAL A 348 -6.57 18.38 -26.21
C VAL A 348 -6.80 17.26 -27.23
N THR A 349 -7.85 16.46 -27.06
CA THR A 349 -8.14 15.31 -27.93
C THR A 349 -8.96 15.65 -29.18
N GLY A 350 -9.58 16.84 -29.23
CA GLY A 350 -10.43 17.21 -30.34
C GLY A 350 -10.65 18.70 -30.49
N TYR A 351 -10.73 19.13 -31.75
CA TYR A 351 -11.15 20.46 -32.18
C TYR A 351 -12.41 20.32 -33.02
N ALA A 352 -13.35 21.26 -32.87
CA ALA A 352 -14.53 21.37 -33.70
C ALA A 352 -14.78 22.84 -34.03
N TRP A 353 -14.65 23.16 -35.31
CA TRP A 353 -14.94 24.47 -35.87
C TRP A 353 -16.29 24.46 -36.56
N ASP A 354 -17.09 25.49 -36.32
CA ASP A 354 -18.28 25.84 -37.10
C ASP A 354 -18.05 27.25 -37.66
N PHE A 355 -17.99 27.38 -38.98
CA PHE A 355 -17.67 28.67 -39.61
C PHE A 355 -18.90 29.60 -39.72
N GLY A 356 -20.10 29.14 -39.33
CA GLY A 356 -21.32 29.93 -39.39
C GLY A 356 -21.93 30.06 -40.80
N ASP A 357 -21.31 29.47 -41.82
CA ASP A 357 -21.81 29.38 -43.20
C ASP A 357 -22.35 27.97 -43.54
N GLY A 358 -22.39 27.07 -42.55
CA GLY A 358 -22.77 25.66 -42.69
C GLY A 358 -21.58 24.71 -42.81
N SER A 359 -20.37 25.22 -43.05
CA SER A 359 -19.14 24.42 -43.14
C SER A 359 -18.52 24.19 -41.76
N LYS A 360 -17.76 23.09 -41.61
CA LYS A 360 -17.13 22.68 -40.35
C LYS A 360 -15.73 22.12 -40.56
N SER A 361 -14.90 22.11 -39.52
CA SER A 361 -13.58 21.46 -39.54
C SER A 361 -13.23 20.83 -38.19
N THR A 362 -12.38 19.81 -38.19
CA THR A 362 -11.82 19.17 -36.99
C THR A 362 -10.32 19.40 -36.84
N GLU A 363 -9.71 20.18 -37.73
CA GLU A 363 -8.30 20.54 -37.65
C GLU A 363 -8.06 21.54 -36.51
N ALA A 364 -6.88 21.50 -35.91
CA ALA A 364 -6.51 22.46 -34.86
C ALA A 364 -6.44 23.90 -35.40
N ASN A 365 -5.88 24.07 -36.59
CA ASN A 365 -5.71 25.36 -37.27
C ASN A 365 -6.18 25.26 -38.74
N PRO A 366 -7.50 25.27 -38.99
CA PRO A 366 -8.03 25.09 -40.34
C PRO A 366 -7.86 26.31 -41.22
N THR A 367 -7.91 26.10 -42.53
CA THR A 367 -8.09 27.17 -43.52
C THR A 367 -9.49 27.06 -44.10
N HIS A 368 -10.21 28.17 -44.20
CA HIS A 368 -11.57 28.22 -44.75
C HIS A 368 -11.77 29.43 -45.64
N ARG A 369 -12.59 29.29 -46.68
CA ARG A 369 -12.93 30.36 -47.61
C ARG A 369 -14.45 30.54 -47.67
N PHE A 370 -14.90 31.75 -47.45
CA PHE A 370 -16.32 32.11 -47.46
C PHE A 370 -16.76 32.45 -48.89
N ALA A 371 -17.82 31.80 -49.37
CA ALA A 371 -18.30 31.98 -50.74
C ALA A 371 -19.08 33.28 -50.97
N THR A 372 -19.72 33.81 -49.93
CA THR A 372 -20.57 35.00 -50.01
C THR A 372 -20.07 36.09 -49.06
N PRO A 373 -20.21 37.38 -49.42
CA PRO A 373 -19.92 38.46 -48.49
C PRO A 373 -20.91 38.45 -47.33
N GLY A 374 -20.45 38.83 -46.13
CA GLY A 374 -21.30 38.85 -44.94
C GLY A 374 -20.51 38.79 -43.64
N THR A 375 -21.24 38.77 -42.52
CA THR A 375 -20.65 38.64 -41.19
C THR A 375 -20.96 37.25 -40.64
N TYR A 376 -19.91 36.50 -40.30
CA TYR A 376 -19.99 35.13 -39.83
C TYR A 376 -19.54 35.03 -38.37
N THR A 377 -20.28 34.28 -37.56
CA THR A 377 -19.89 33.92 -36.19
C THR A 377 -19.21 32.56 -36.22
N VAL A 378 -17.88 32.56 -36.20
CA VAL A 378 -17.08 31.34 -36.19
C VAL A 378 -16.93 30.85 -34.76
N THR A 379 -17.23 29.58 -34.53
CA THR A 379 -17.17 28.94 -33.21
C THR A 379 -16.11 27.85 -33.21
N LEU A 380 -15.20 27.90 -32.23
CA LEU A 380 -14.26 26.83 -31.92
C LEU A 380 -14.67 26.16 -30.60
N ARG A 381 -14.73 24.83 -30.61
CA ARG A 381 -14.79 24.00 -29.40
C ARG A 381 -13.56 23.10 -29.32
N ALA A 382 -12.87 23.14 -28.18
CA ALA A 382 -11.76 22.24 -27.87
C ALA A 382 -12.18 21.29 -26.73
N SER A 383 -11.83 20.01 -26.80
CA SER A 383 -12.29 19.00 -25.83
C SER A 383 -11.25 17.93 -25.47
N ASN A 384 -11.35 17.42 -24.24
CA ASN A 384 -10.68 16.20 -23.77
C ASN A 384 -11.61 15.37 -22.88
N SER A 385 -11.09 14.33 -22.24
CA SER A 385 -11.84 13.44 -21.34
C SER A 385 -12.41 14.15 -20.11
N ALA A 386 -11.84 15.28 -19.69
CA ALA A 386 -12.30 16.05 -18.54
C ALA A 386 -13.38 17.09 -18.89
N GLY A 387 -13.51 17.48 -20.16
CA GLY A 387 -14.53 18.42 -20.59
C GLY A 387 -14.21 19.15 -21.90
N SER A 388 -14.82 20.32 -22.09
CA SER A 388 -14.61 21.15 -23.27
C SER A 388 -14.75 22.63 -22.96
N ASP A 389 -14.05 23.46 -23.72
CA ASP A 389 -14.21 24.91 -23.76
C ASP A 389 -14.63 25.36 -25.16
N THR A 390 -15.31 26.50 -25.25
CA THR A 390 -15.88 27.01 -26.50
C THR A 390 -15.70 28.52 -26.59
N ARG A 391 -15.21 28.99 -27.74
CA ARG A 391 -15.07 30.42 -28.04
C ARG A 391 -15.58 30.76 -29.42
N THR A 392 -16.04 31.99 -29.55
CA THR A 392 -16.56 32.54 -30.80
C THR A 392 -15.75 33.74 -31.24
N VAL A 393 -15.61 33.92 -32.54
CA VAL A 393 -14.98 35.06 -33.20
C VAL A 393 -15.83 35.50 -34.39
N THR A 394 -15.98 36.81 -34.56
CA THR A 394 -16.73 37.39 -35.68
C THR A 394 -15.78 37.68 -36.84
N VAL A 395 -16.12 37.19 -38.02
CA VAL A 395 -15.39 37.43 -39.28
C VAL A 395 -16.30 38.18 -40.23
N THR A 396 -15.87 39.36 -40.69
CA THR A 396 -16.58 40.13 -41.72
C THR A 396 -15.88 39.91 -43.05
N VAL A 397 -16.59 39.32 -44.01
CA VAL A 397 -16.10 38.99 -45.35
C VAL A 397 -16.63 40.00 -46.35
N ASN A 398 -15.70 40.66 -47.05
CA ASN A 398 -16.01 41.63 -48.08
C ASN A 398 -16.28 40.96 -49.44
N PRO A 399 -17.03 41.60 -50.36
CA PRO A 399 -17.01 41.19 -51.75
C PRO A 399 -15.59 41.32 -52.31
N TYR A 400 -15.17 40.31 -53.09
CA TYR A 400 -13.95 40.43 -53.86
C TYR A 400 -14.07 41.58 -54.86
N GLU A 401 -13.02 42.40 -54.91
CA GLU A 401 -12.88 43.50 -55.85
C GLU A 401 -11.54 43.35 -56.57
N ALA A 402 -11.58 43.21 -57.89
CA ALA A 402 -10.36 43.08 -58.68
C ALA A 402 -9.53 44.37 -58.59
N ALA A 403 -8.19 44.23 -58.57
CA ALA A 403 -7.28 45.37 -58.42
C ALA A 403 -7.50 46.45 -59.50
N ILE A 404 -7.80 46.03 -60.73
CA ILE A 404 -8.11 46.95 -61.85
C ILE A 404 -9.29 47.87 -61.52
N CYS A 405 -10.27 47.43 -60.74
CA CYS A 405 -11.44 48.23 -60.40
C CYS A 405 -11.13 49.34 -59.39
N ARG A 406 -10.07 49.19 -58.60
CA ARG A 406 -9.64 50.17 -57.60
C ARG A 406 -8.81 51.30 -58.19
N GLU A 407 -8.06 51.00 -59.24
CA GLU A 407 -7.11 51.92 -59.88
C GLU A 407 -7.65 52.51 -61.19
N LEU A 408 -8.88 52.16 -61.60
CA LEU A 408 -9.47 52.63 -62.85
C LEU A 408 -9.76 54.13 -62.80
N THR A 409 -8.87 54.94 -63.39
CA THR A 409 -9.07 56.39 -63.53
C THR A 409 -9.71 56.79 -64.85
N ASP A 410 -9.43 56.05 -65.91
CA ASP A 410 -9.80 56.42 -67.28
C ASP A 410 -10.19 55.18 -68.10
N LEU A 411 -11.13 55.38 -69.03
CA LEU A 411 -11.51 54.41 -70.05
C LEU A 411 -11.21 54.99 -71.44
N ASN A 412 -11.06 54.13 -72.44
CA ASN A 412 -10.77 54.56 -73.80
C ASN A 412 -11.88 55.47 -74.36
N ALA A 413 -11.49 56.57 -75.02
CA ALA A 413 -12.42 57.43 -75.74
C ALA A 413 -12.76 56.85 -77.13
N ALA A 414 -14.00 57.01 -77.55
CA ALA A 414 -14.44 56.66 -78.91
C ALA A 414 -14.30 57.86 -79.84
N PHE A 415 -13.56 57.74 -80.94
CA PHE A 415 -13.40 58.80 -81.93
C PHE A 415 -14.33 58.62 -83.14
N PHE A 416 -14.76 59.74 -83.72
CA PHE A 416 -15.75 59.77 -84.80
C PHE A 416 -15.24 60.50 -86.04
N ALA A 417 -15.75 60.11 -87.20
CA ALA A 417 -15.58 60.84 -88.44
C ALA A 417 -16.29 62.22 -88.39
N ARG A 418 -15.94 63.11 -89.33
CA ARG A 418 -16.46 64.48 -89.38
C ARG A 418 -17.97 64.48 -89.65
N ASN A 419 -18.74 65.20 -88.84
CA ASN A 419 -20.21 65.24 -88.89
C ASN A 419 -20.87 63.85 -88.79
N ALA A 420 -20.21 62.87 -88.16
CA ALA A 420 -20.73 61.52 -87.98
C ALA A 420 -20.87 61.17 -86.49
N SER A 421 -21.87 60.34 -86.19
CA SER A 421 -22.12 59.72 -84.88
C SER A 421 -22.07 58.20 -84.92
N ALA A 422 -21.85 57.60 -86.09
CA ALA A 422 -21.63 56.16 -86.22
C ALA A 422 -20.22 55.79 -85.74
N LEU A 423 -20.12 54.73 -84.94
CA LEU A 423 -18.84 54.18 -84.48
C LEU A 423 -18.05 53.61 -85.67
N THR A 424 -16.76 53.94 -85.73
CA THR A 424 -15.80 53.27 -86.63
C THR A 424 -15.33 51.96 -86.03
N ASP A 425 -14.61 51.15 -86.80
CA ASP A 425 -14.10 49.86 -86.29
C ASP A 425 -13.03 50.07 -85.19
N GLU A 426 -12.21 51.11 -85.31
CA GLU A 426 -11.25 51.50 -84.27
C GLU A 426 -11.97 51.94 -82.99
N ALA A 427 -13.07 52.69 -83.11
CA ALA A 427 -13.86 53.09 -81.96
C ALA A 427 -14.54 51.88 -81.29
N ARG A 428 -15.04 50.91 -82.06
CA ARG A 428 -15.59 49.67 -81.50
C ARG A 428 -14.53 48.85 -80.75
N ALA A 429 -13.32 48.73 -81.30
CA ALA A 429 -12.23 48.02 -80.64
C ALA A 429 -11.86 48.68 -79.30
N ALA A 430 -11.68 50.01 -79.30
CA ALA A 430 -11.39 50.76 -78.08
C ALA A 430 -12.48 50.63 -77.01
N LEU A 431 -13.76 50.63 -77.42
CA LEU A 431 -14.89 50.43 -76.52
C LEU A 431 -15.03 48.98 -76.05
N GLN A 432 -14.58 48.00 -76.84
CA GLN A 432 -14.59 46.59 -76.42
C GLN A 432 -13.63 46.38 -75.25
N ASP A 433 -12.44 46.97 -75.28
CA ASP A 433 -11.52 46.95 -74.14
C ASP A 433 -12.18 47.51 -72.87
N ASN A 434 -12.97 48.59 -73.01
CA ASN A 434 -13.74 49.15 -71.89
C ASN A 434 -14.82 48.18 -71.40
N VAL A 435 -15.51 47.46 -72.29
CA VAL A 435 -16.53 46.47 -71.92
C VAL A 435 -15.91 45.35 -71.09
N ASP A 436 -14.73 44.86 -71.48
CA ASP A 436 -14.04 43.79 -70.76
C ASP A 436 -13.69 44.24 -69.33
N ILE A 437 -13.16 45.46 -69.16
CA ILE A 437 -12.91 46.07 -67.84
C ILE A 437 -14.21 46.24 -67.04
N LEU A 438 -15.28 46.74 -67.66
CA LEU A 438 -16.56 47.00 -66.97
C LEU A 438 -17.29 45.71 -66.57
N ASN A 439 -17.03 44.60 -67.25
CA ASN A 439 -17.51 43.28 -66.87
C ASN A 439 -16.74 42.71 -65.66
N GLU A 440 -15.44 42.99 -65.55
CA GLU A 440 -14.64 42.68 -64.36
C GLU A 440 -14.97 43.58 -63.16
N CYS A 441 -15.47 44.80 -63.42
CA CYS A 441 -15.75 45.82 -62.42
C CYS A 441 -17.24 46.14 -62.30
N PRO A 442 -18.07 45.24 -61.73
CA PRO A 442 -19.53 45.39 -61.69
C PRO A 442 -20.01 46.61 -60.90
N ASN A 443 -19.20 47.13 -59.97
CA ASN A 443 -19.53 48.27 -59.12
C ASN A 443 -19.13 49.64 -59.72
N ILE A 444 -18.52 49.65 -60.91
CA ILE A 444 -18.16 50.90 -61.60
C ILE A 444 -19.30 51.33 -62.51
N CYS A 445 -19.70 52.59 -62.38
CA CYS A 445 -20.62 53.27 -63.29
C CYS A 445 -19.83 54.17 -64.25
N VAL A 446 -20.41 54.45 -65.42
CA VAL A 446 -19.75 55.22 -66.48
C VAL A 446 -20.63 56.39 -66.89
N ARG A 447 -20.05 57.59 -66.83
CA ARG A 447 -20.60 58.78 -67.46
C ARG A 447 -19.97 58.95 -68.85
N ILE A 448 -20.81 59.04 -69.87
CA ILE A 448 -20.42 59.12 -71.27
C ILE A 448 -20.66 60.55 -71.73
N GLU A 449 -19.58 61.26 -72.04
CA GLU A 449 -19.62 62.65 -72.47
C GLU A 449 -19.31 62.75 -73.96
N GLY A 450 -20.33 63.03 -74.77
CA GLY A 450 -20.17 63.23 -76.21
C GLY A 450 -19.70 64.65 -76.53
N HIS A 451 -18.75 64.80 -77.45
CA HIS A 451 -18.20 66.09 -77.86
C HIS A 451 -18.27 66.29 -79.37
N ALA A 452 -18.50 67.53 -79.79
CA ALA A 452 -18.42 67.97 -81.18
C ALA A 452 -17.25 68.92 -81.40
N ALA A 453 -16.55 68.72 -82.51
CA ALA A 453 -15.41 69.53 -82.88
C ALA A 453 -15.83 70.92 -83.43
N PRO A 454 -14.95 71.94 -83.33
CA PRO A 454 -15.21 73.25 -83.92
C PRO A 454 -15.47 73.16 -85.43
N GLY A 455 -16.61 73.69 -85.87
CA GLY A 455 -17.01 73.69 -87.29
C GLY A 455 -17.83 72.49 -87.75
N GLU A 456 -18.22 71.59 -86.85
CA GLU A 456 -19.27 70.59 -87.10
C GLU A 456 -20.66 71.24 -87.04
N ARG A 457 -21.57 70.74 -87.90
CA ARG A 457 -22.97 71.20 -87.95
C ARG A 457 -23.75 70.60 -86.80
N ASN A 458 -24.74 71.34 -86.28
CA ASN A 458 -25.64 70.87 -85.23
C ASN A 458 -24.91 70.24 -84.04
N ALA A 459 -23.87 70.93 -83.55
CA ALA A 459 -22.91 70.39 -82.58
C ALA A 459 -23.56 69.71 -81.36
N GLN A 460 -24.65 70.27 -80.81
CA GLN A 460 -25.36 69.67 -79.69
C GLN A 460 -25.98 68.31 -80.05
N SER A 461 -26.80 68.27 -81.10
CA SER A 461 -27.42 67.02 -81.57
C SER A 461 -26.37 65.98 -81.97
N LEU A 462 -25.24 66.40 -82.53
CA LEU A 462 -24.15 65.51 -82.89
C LEU A 462 -23.44 64.93 -81.65
N SER A 463 -23.20 65.75 -80.61
CA SER A 463 -22.64 65.26 -79.34
C SER A 463 -23.59 64.31 -78.63
N ASP A 464 -24.90 64.60 -78.60
CA ASP A 464 -25.90 63.71 -77.99
C ASP A 464 -25.93 62.36 -78.71
N ALA A 465 -25.92 62.38 -80.04
CA ALA A 465 -25.90 61.18 -80.86
C ALA A 465 -24.63 60.33 -80.65
N ARG A 466 -23.47 60.95 -80.42
CA ARG A 466 -22.21 60.25 -80.12
C ARG A 466 -22.24 59.59 -78.73
N ALA A 467 -22.70 60.31 -77.71
CA ALA A 467 -22.85 59.76 -76.36
C ALA A 467 -23.81 58.56 -76.36
N ASN A 468 -24.96 58.68 -77.03
CA ASN A 468 -25.93 57.60 -77.16
C ASN A 468 -25.40 56.42 -77.99
N ALA A 469 -24.57 56.65 -79.01
CA ALA A 469 -23.96 55.58 -79.79
C ALA A 469 -23.00 54.73 -78.93
N VAL A 470 -22.21 55.37 -78.06
CA VAL A 470 -21.35 54.66 -77.09
C VAL A 470 -22.18 53.93 -76.04
N GLN A 471 -23.20 54.59 -75.47
CA GLN A 471 -24.08 53.95 -74.49
C GLN A 471 -24.75 52.70 -75.07
N LYS A 472 -25.25 52.80 -76.31
CA LYS A 472 -25.86 51.68 -77.02
C LYS A 472 -24.85 50.55 -77.22
N PHE A 473 -23.61 50.87 -77.61
CA PHE A 473 -22.56 49.87 -77.76
C PHE A 473 -22.29 49.12 -76.45
N TYR A 474 -22.19 49.82 -75.32
CA TYR A 474 -22.03 49.17 -74.02
C TYR A 474 -23.22 48.28 -73.65
N THR A 475 -24.45 48.75 -73.85
CA THR A 475 -25.65 47.93 -73.55
C THR A 475 -25.78 46.72 -74.47
N ASP A 476 -25.44 46.86 -75.75
CA ASP A 476 -25.47 45.75 -76.71
C ASP A 476 -24.43 44.67 -76.37
N ASN A 477 -23.37 45.03 -75.64
CA ASN A 477 -22.29 44.15 -75.21
C ASN A 477 -22.33 43.79 -73.71
N GLY A 478 -23.50 43.89 -73.08
CA GLY A 478 -23.75 43.30 -71.75
C GLY A 478 -23.54 44.22 -70.54
N VAL A 479 -23.16 45.48 -70.74
CA VAL A 479 -23.09 46.44 -69.62
C VAL A 479 -24.50 46.94 -69.29
N ALA A 480 -24.93 46.76 -68.04
CA ALA A 480 -26.27 47.14 -67.60
C ALA A 480 -26.53 48.65 -67.79
N VAL A 481 -27.67 49.01 -68.38
CA VAL A 481 -28.03 50.42 -68.64
C VAL A 481 -28.12 51.26 -67.36
N SER A 482 -28.45 50.64 -66.21
CA SER A 482 -28.46 51.30 -64.91
C SER A 482 -27.08 51.81 -64.47
N ARG A 483 -26.00 51.31 -65.08
CA ARG A 483 -24.62 51.73 -64.81
C ARG A 483 -24.14 52.87 -65.71
N LEU A 484 -24.96 53.31 -66.66
CA LEU A 484 -24.55 54.21 -67.75
C LEU A 484 -25.38 55.49 -67.75
N SER A 485 -24.70 56.63 -67.84
CA SER A 485 -25.33 57.93 -68.10
C SER A 485 -24.70 58.58 -69.33
N ALA A 486 -25.50 58.99 -70.31
CA ALA A 486 -25.01 59.56 -71.57
C ALA A 486 -25.48 61.00 -71.74
N MET A 487 -24.54 61.91 -72.04
CA MET A 487 -24.80 63.33 -72.14
C MET A 487 -23.99 63.93 -73.29
N GLY A 488 -24.62 64.72 -74.16
CA GLY A 488 -23.88 65.52 -75.14
C GLY A 488 -23.45 66.85 -74.55
N MET A 489 -22.14 67.11 -74.60
CA MET A 489 -21.52 68.33 -74.09
C MET A 489 -21.45 69.46 -75.13
N GLY A 490 -22.01 69.23 -76.32
CA GLY A 490 -22.00 70.18 -77.42
C GLY A 490 -20.61 70.39 -78.00
N ARG A 491 -20.37 71.62 -78.47
CA ARG A 491 -19.09 72.01 -79.08
C ARG A 491 -18.05 72.25 -77.98
N VAL A 492 -16.85 71.69 -78.16
CA VAL A 492 -15.71 71.99 -77.29
C VAL A 492 -15.33 73.48 -77.41
N PRO A 493 -15.36 74.27 -76.31
CA PRO A 493 -15.03 75.69 -76.32
C PRO A 493 -13.52 75.95 -76.43
N GLY A 494 -13.11 77.12 -76.92
CA GLY A 494 -11.72 77.58 -76.88
C GLY A 494 -10.77 77.06 -77.96
N VAL A 495 -11.23 76.18 -78.87
CA VAL A 495 -10.40 75.58 -79.92
C VAL A 495 -10.64 76.24 -81.28
N SER A 496 -9.57 76.69 -81.96
CA SER A 496 -9.67 77.32 -83.29
C SER A 496 -9.71 76.29 -84.43
N ARG A 497 -10.27 76.65 -85.60
CA ARG A 497 -10.30 75.77 -86.79
C ARG A 497 -8.92 75.46 -87.39
N LYS A 498 -7.85 76.13 -86.94
CA LYS A 498 -6.48 75.98 -87.49
C LYS A 498 -5.71 74.81 -86.84
N GLU A 499 -6.16 74.32 -85.70
CA GLU A 499 -5.56 73.18 -84.99
C GLU A 499 -6.25 71.87 -85.38
N GLY A 500 -5.58 70.73 -85.17
CA GLY A 500 -6.11 69.40 -85.48
C GLY A 500 -7.42 69.11 -84.73
N THR A 501 -8.55 69.50 -85.30
CA THR A 501 -9.88 69.41 -84.65
C THR A 501 -10.41 67.98 -84.54
N SER A 502 -9.73 67.00 -85.15
CA SER A 502 -10.11 65.59 -85.17
C SER A 502 -10.23 64.97 -83.78
N GLN A 503 -9.37 65.38 -82.84
CA GLN A 503 -9.32 64.90 -81.45
C GLN A 503 -10.54 65.31 -80.61
N TYR A 504 -11.34 66.27 -81.07
CA TYR A 504 -12.56 66.72 -80.37
C TYR A 504 -13.84 66.06 -80.90
N ARG A 505 -13.72 65.22 -81.93
CA ARG A 505 -14.81 64.38 -82.43
C ARG A 505 -14.82 63.08 -81.64
N ARG A 506 -15.21 63.14 -80.38
CA ARG A 506 -15.08 61.99 -79.49
C ARG A 506 -16.23 61.85 -78.51
N ALA A 507 -16.31 60.70 -77.86
CA ALA A 507 -17.10 60.48 -76.67
C ALA A 507 -16.20 59.86 -75.60
N ASP A 508 -16.12 60.53 -74.45
CA ASP A 508 -15.26 60.16 -73.34
C ASP A 508 -16.07 59.30 -72.35
N SER A 509 -15.50 58.17 -71.92
CA SER A 509 -16.09 57.29 -70.90
C SER A 509 -15.40 57.56 -69.57
N ILE A 510 -16.12 58.13 -68.62
CA ILE A 510 -15.57 58.55 -67.33
C ILE A 510 -16.07 57.56 -66.27
N PRO A 511 -15.19 56.70 -65.71
CA PRO A 511 -15.55 55.78 -64.65
C PRO A 511 -15.80 56.53 -63.33
N GLY A 512 -16.71 56.02 -62.51
CA GLY A 512 -17.01 56.56 -61.20
C GLY A 512 -17.89 55.63 -60.36
N ALA A 513 -18.14 56.01 -59.11
CA ALA A 513 -19.05 55.28 -58.23
C ALA A 513 -20.48 55.37 -58.77
N CYS A 514 -21.21 54.27 -58.69
CA CYS A 514 -22.64 54.25 -58.92
C CYS A 514 -23.35 55.08 -57.84
N MET A 515 -24.15 56.07 -58.23
CA MET A 515 -24.96 56.90 -57.33
C MET A 515 -26.32 56.28 -57.04
#